data_AF-A0AAV9R7F3-F1
#
_entry.id   AF-A0AAV9R7F3-F1
#
_cell.length_a   1.000
_cell.length_b   1.000
_cell.length_c   1.000
_cell.angle_alpha   90.00
_cell.angle_beta   90.00
_cell.angle_gamma   90.00
#
_symmetry.space_group_name_H-M   'P 1'
#
loop_
_entity.id
_entity.type
_entity.pdbx_description
1 polymer ?
#
loop_
_entity_poly.entity_id
_entity_poly.type
_entity_poly.pdbx_seq_one_letter_code
_entity_poly.pdbx_strand_id
1 'polypeptide(L)'
;MKREKNCLSIYWSLHQSVLHGLSLVESYPYEPEERGSDYVRLASIAAESEVTTVNRCLDAAKACNIDETCQKLRTEYVSACIQPSARSGPCNRPKCNKALRKFFDRVPPDYTHELLFCPCTDTACAERRRQTIVPSCSYEEKDKPNCLAQLRDCKQDYVCRSRWAQFQYDCEASEHSTSGCKRENHGSCLLAYTGLIGSTITPNYLDNSTFNVGPWCSCAASGNHREQCNDFLAFFHDNVCLKKAILAFGNGSDVKTSASQPGMSSPATDNQSLHLATTAPGISMETEQNVLRAQIPTQINGNDRLWGDEGDSTLPSPGLLDHGSEPVHLSKLLILGWPILVLLSQP
;
A
#
# COMPACT_ATOMS: atom_id res chain seq x y z
N MET A 1 -9.70 2.06 4.62
CA MET A 1 -10.55 2.17 5.84
C MET A 1 -10.73 3.64 6.29
N LYS A 2 -11.89 4.06 6.82
CA LYS A 2 -12.02 5.39 7.48
C LYS A 2 -11.43 5.30 8.90
N ARG A 3 -10.58 6.25 9.31
CA ARG A 3 -9.90 6.28 10.64
C ARG A 3 -8.88 5.16 10.91
N GLU A 4 -8.24 4.66 9.85
CA GLU A 4 -7.18 3.61 9.91
C GLU A 4 -6.15 3.85 11.03
N LYS A 5 -5.56 5.05 11.12
CA LYS A 5 -4.55 5.38 12.14
C LYS A 5 -5.03 5.14 13.58
N ASN A 6 -6.30 5.44 13.88
CA ASN A 6 -6.84 5.24 15.22
C ASN A 6 -7.03 3.74 15.53
N CYS A 7 -7.51 2.97 14.55
CA CYS A 7 -7.66 1.52 14.69
C CYS A 7 -6.30 0.84 14.93
N LEU A 8 -5.29 1.20 14.14
CA LEU A 8 -3.94 0.66 14.28
C LEU A 8 -3.28 1.08 15.60
N SER A 9 -3.54 2.30 16.09
CA SER A 9 -3.07 2.73 17.41
C SER A 9 -3.58 1.82 18.53
N ILE A 10 -4.85 1.41 18.47
CA ILE A 10 -5.45 0.48 19.44
C ILE A 10 -4.84 -0.91 19.26
N TYR A 11 -4.76 -1.42 18.03
CA TYR A 11 -4.16 -2.72 17.72
C TYR A 11 -2.75 -2.86 18.30
N TRP A 12 -1.88 -1.87 18.04
CA TRP A 12 -0.50 -1.91 18.50
C TRP A 12 -0.36 -1.73 20.01
N SER A 13 -1.33 -1.07 20.67
CA SER A 13 -1.38 -1.03 22.13
C SER A 13 -1.70 -2.41 22.73
N LEU A 14 -2.58 -3.18 22.08
CA LEU A 14 -2.92 -4.54 22.49
C LEU A 14 -1.79 -5.52 22.22
N HIS A 15 -1.06 -5.35 21.12
CA HIS A 15 0.13 -6.15 20.82
C HIS A 15 1.27 -5.92 21.84
N GLN A 16 1.38 -4.71 22.42
CA GLN A 16 2.35 -4.43 23.48
C GLN A 16 1.90 -4.93 24.85
N SER A 17 0.59 -5.03 25.11
CA SER A 17 0.07 -5.63 26.33
C SER A 17 0.22 -7.15 26.30
N VAL A 18 1.43 -7.61 26.63
CA VAL A 18 1.73 -9.02 26.85
C VAL A 18 1.05 -9.44 28.16
N LEU A 19 -0.16 -9.97 28.05
CA LEU A 19 -0.80 -10.69 29.16
C LEU A 19 -0.27 -12.13 29.13
N HIS A 20 0.47 -12.53 30.16
CA HIS A 20 0.94 -13.91 30.37
C HIS A 20 1.82 -14.51 29.25
N GLY A 21 2.62 -13.68 28.55
CA GLY A 21 3.56 -14.18 27.53
C GLY A 21 2.93 -14.56 26.19
N LEU A 22 1.63 -14.32 26.01
CA LEU A 22 0.91 -14.57 24.76
C LEU A 22 0.64 -13.24 24.05
N SER A 23 0.94 -13.18 22.75
CA SER A 23 0.53 -12.05 21.92
C SER A 23 -0.99 -12.12 21.73
N LEU A 24 -1.71 -11.08 22.14
CA LEU A 24 -3.17 -11.00 22.00
C LEU A 24 -3.63 -10.87 20.54
N VAL A 25 -2.72 -10.42 19.67
CA VAL A 25 -3.00 -10.16 18.27
C VAL A 25 -1.82 -10.60 17.41
N GLU A 26 -2.07 -10.88 16.13
CA GLU A 26 -1.03 -11.28 15.18
C GLU A 26 0.02 -10.18 14.98
N SER A 27 1.11 -10.50 14.26
CA SER A 27 2.16 -9.51 13.98
C SER A 27 1.82 -8.57 12.82
N TYR A 28 0.70 -8.79 12.13
CA TYR A 28 0.25 -8.05 10.95
C TYR A 28 -1.25 -7.73 11.06
N PRO A 29 -1.67 -6.46 11.04
CA PRO A 29 -3.05 -6.05 11.37
C PRO A 29 -4.02 -6.00 10.19
N TYR A 30 -3.56 -6.13 8.94
CA TYR A 30 -4.44 -6.04 7.78
C TYR A 30 -4.92 -7.43 7.39
N GLU A 31 -6.23 -7.63 7.39
CA GLU A 31 -6.83 -8.82 6.80
C GLU A 31 -6.93 -8.64 5.27
N PRO A 32 -6.69 -9.70 4.49
CA PRO A 32 -7.04 -9.69 3.08
C PRO A 32 -8.55 -9.52 2.95
N GLU A 33 -9.02 -8.53 2.18
CA GLU A 33 -10.43 -8.57 1.73
C GLU A 33 -10.60 -9.81 0.85
N GLU A 34 -11.46 -10.75 1.25
CA GLU A 34 -11.95 -11.84 0.40
C GLU A 34 -12.87 -11.28 -0.72
N ARG A 35 -12.41 -10.27 -1.46
CA ARG A 35 -12.91 -10.13 -2.83
C ARG A 35 -12.39 -11.37 -3.53
N GLY A 36 -13.31 -12.24 -3.92
CA GLY A 36 -13.02 -13.51 -4.59
C GLY A 36 -11.87 -13.33 -5.56
N SER A 37 -10.99 -14.33 -5.61
CA SER A 37 -9.74 -14.43 -6.35
C SER A 37 -9.83 -14.22 -7.87
N ASP A 38 -10.91 -13.61 -8.36
CA ASP A 38 -11.09 -13.08 -9.70
C ASP A 38 -10.27 -11.80 -9.87
N TYR A 39 -8.95 -11.93 -9.70
CA TYR A 39 -7.97 -11.00 -10.21
C TYR A 39 -7.99 -11.11 -11.75
N VAL A 40 -9.09 -10.66 -12.36
CA VAL A 40 -9.27 -10.71 -13.82
C VAL A 40 -8.55 -9.51 -14.39
N ARG A 41 -7.33 -9.75 -14.84
CA ARG A 41 -6.47 -8.77 -15.47
C ARG A 41 -7.23 -8.02 -16.59
N LEU A 42 -7.32 -6.69 -16.49
CA LEU A 42 -7.95 -5.85 -17.53
C LEU A 42 -7.29 -6.02 -18.90
N ALA A 43 -5.99 -6.31 -18.94
CA ALA A 43 -5.28 -6.57 -20.20
C ALA A 43 -5.71 -7.87 -20.92
N SER A 44 -6.48 -8.76 -20.29
CA SER A 44 -7.12 -9.90 -20.98
C SER A 44 -8.25 -9.45 -21.91
N ILE A 45 -8.83 -8.26 -21.67
CA ILE A 45 -9.90 -7.67 -22.50
C ILE A 45 -9.31 -6.88 -23.68
N ALA A 46 -8.07 -6.38 -23.55
CA ALA A 46 -7.41 -5.58 -24.59
C ALA A 46 -6.75 -6.41 -25.72
N ALA A 47 -6.83 -7.75 -25.68
CA ALA A 47 -6.19 -8.63 -26.68
C ALA A 47 -6.84 -8.58 -28.08
N GLU A 48 -7.94 -7.85 -28.26
CA GLU A 48 -8.62 -7.69 -29.56
C GLU A 48 -8.13 -6.49 -30.40
N SER A 49 -7.16 -5.71 -29.91
CA SER A 49 -6.64 -4.53 -30.63
C SER A 49 -5.23 -4.76 -31.20
N GLU A 50 -5.20 -5.06 -32.50
CA GLU A 50 -4.14 -4.88 -33.51
C GLU A 50 -2.65 -4.76 -33.10
N VAL A 51 -1.86 -5.59 -33.80
CA VAL A 51 -0.40 -5.73 -33.80
C VAL A 51 0.32 -4.41 -34.15
N THR A 52 0.45 -3.54 -33.16
CA THR A 52 1.54 -2.57 -33.06
C THR A 52 2.33 -2.90 -31.80
N THR A 53 3.58 -2.48 -31.65
CA THR A 53 4.38 -2.75 -30.45
C THR A 53 3.73 -2.13 -29.22
N VAL A 54 2.85 -2.88 -28.55
CA VAL A 54 1.93 -2.31 -27.55
C VAL A 54 2.66 -2.09 -26.23
N ASN A 55 2.89 -0.82 -25.89
CA ASN A 55 3.42 -0.44 -24.58
C ASN A 55 2.34 -0.67 -23.51
N ARG A 56 2.43 -1.78 -22.78
CA ARG A 56 1.44 -2.17 -21.76
C ARG A 56 1.23 -1.10 -20.67
N CYS A 57 2.26 -0.33 -20.33
CA CYS A 57 2.11 0.78 -19.38
C CYS A 57 1.28 1.93 -19.96
N LEU A 58 1.33 2.14 -21.27
CA LEU A 58 0.47 3.11 -21.95
C LEU A 58 -0.98 2.62 -21.96
N ASP A 59 -1.24 1.35 -22.25
CA ASP A 59 -2.59 0.78 -22.21
C ASP A 59 -3.20 0.87 -20.82
N ALA A 60 -2.43 0.54 -19.78
CA ALA A 60 -2.84 0.68 -18.39
C ALA A 60 -3.25 2.13 -18.07
N ALA A 61 -2.47 3.09 -18.58
CA ALA A 61 -2.79 4.51 -18.45
C ALA A 61 -4.07 4.90 -19.20
N LYS A 62 -4.34 4.32 -20.37
CA LYS A 62 -5.60 4.53 -21.10
C LYS A 62 -6.79 3.92 -20.36
N ALA A 63 -6.67 2.68 -19.88
CA ALA A 63 -7.70 2.00 -19.11
C ALA A 63 -8.08 2.78 -17.84
N CYS A 64 -7.10 3.24 -17.07
CA CYS A 64 -7.34 4.10 -15.91
C CYS A 64 -8.01 5.43 -16.27
N ASN A 65 -7.75 5.99 -17.45
CA ASN A 65 -8.36 7.24 -17.88
C ASN A 65 -9.84 7.08 -18.30
N ILE A 66 -10.28 5.85 -18.61
CA ILE A 66 -11.68 5.53 -18.94
C ILE A 66 -12.48 5.33 -17.65
N ASP A 67 -11.90 4.71 -16.62
CA ASP A 67 -12.54 4.53 -15.33
C ASP A 67 -12.60 5.84 -14.53
N GLU A 68 -13.82 6.27 -14.17
CA GLU A 68 -14.03 7.55 -13.47
C GLU A 68 -13.30 7.65 -12.13
N THR A 69 -13.23 6.54 -11.37
CA THR A 69 -12.60 6.53 -10.05
C THR A 69 -11.08 6.59 -10.18
N CYS A 70 -10.51 5.78 -11.06
CA CYS A 70 -9.09 5.73 -11.34
C CYS A 70 -8.60 7.06 -11.90
N GLN A 71 -9.26 7.58 -12.95
CA GLN A 71 -8.93 8.86 -13.57
C GLN A 71 -8.93 9.99 -12.54
N LYS A 72 -10.02 10.12 -11.77
CA LYS A 72 -10.17 11.18 -10.77
C LYS A 72 -9.07 11.14 -9.70
N LEU A 73 -8.83 9.97 -9.11
CA LEU A 73 -7.81 9.83 -8.06
C LEU A 73 -6.40 9.94 -8.61
N ARG A 74 -6.17 9.53 -9.87
CA ARG A 74 -4.91 9.72 -10.58
C ARG A 74 -4.59 11.19 -10.75
N THR A 75 -5.53 11.97 -11.29
CA THR A 75 -5.39 13.42 -11.43
C THR A 75 -5.17 14.10 -10.08
N GLU A 76 -5.87 13.65 -9.03
CA GLU A 76 -5.70 14.18 -7.67
C GLU A 76 -4.26 13.99 -7.16
N TYR A 77 -3.68 12.78 -7.22
CA TYR A 77 -2.32 12.59 -6.72
C TYR A 77 -1.28 13.26 -7.61
N VAL A 78 -1.42 13.18 -8.94
CA VAL A 78 -0.47 13.81 -9.86
C VAL A 78 -0.42 15.31 -9.60
N SER A 79 -1.58 15.98 -9.50
CA SER A 79 -1.63 17.41 -9.19
C SER A 79 -1.01 17.77 -7.84
N ALA A 80 -1.20 16.93 -6.81
CA ALA A 80 -0.59 17.12 -5.51
C ALA A 80 0.95 16.97 -5.53
N CYS A 81 1.49 16.15 -6.43
CA CYS A 81 2.91 15.85 -6.52
C CYS A 81 3.68 16.80 -7.46
N ILE A 82 3.03 17.41 -8.46
CA ILE A 82 3.70 18.35 -9.39
C ILE A 82 3.56 19.82 -8.97
N GLN A 83 2.64 20.15 -8.05
CA GLN A 83 2.46 21.53 -7.61
C GLN A 83 3.68 22.02 -6.81
N PRO A 84 4.37 23.09 -7.26
CA PRO A 84 5.50 23.64 -6.53
C PRO A 84 5.09 24.08 -5.12
N SER A 85 5.91 23.77 -4.12
CA SER A 85 5.70 24.27 -2.77
C SER A 85 6.64 25.44 -2.50
N ALA A 86 6.07 26.61 -2.23
CA ALA A 86 6.85 27.80 -1.86
C ALA A 86 7.71 27.61 -0.58
N ARG A 87 7.44 26.57 0.22
CA ARG A 87 8.11 26.31 1.51
C ARG A 87 8.85 24.97 1.61
N SER A 88 8.75 24.07 0.62
CA SER A 88 9.13 22.65 0.80
C SER A 88 9.93 22.03 -0.34
N GLY A 89 10.53 22.85 -1.20
CA GLY A 89 11.30 22.36 -2.35
C GLY A 89 10.41 22.00 -3.56
N PRO A 90 10.69 20.93 -4.31
CA PRO A 90 10.07 20.66 -5.61
C PRO A 90 8.54 20.46 -5.53
N CYS A 91 8.03 20.02 -4.37
CA CYS A 91 6.60 19.80 -4.16
C CYS A 91 6.23 19.78 -2.67
N ASN A 92 4.93 19.71 -2.35
CA ASN A 92 4.46 19.39 -1.01
C ASN A 92 4.39 17.87 -0.81
N ARG A 93 5.52 17.27 -0.40
CA ARG A 93 5.68 15.81 -0.25
C ARG A 93 4.64 15.17 0.70
N PRO A 94 4.31 15.73 1.88
CA PRO A 94 3.25 15.18 2.72
C PRO A 94 1.87 15.12 2.03
N LYS A 95 1.51 16.16 1.26
CA LYS A 95 0.25 16.20 0.50
C LYS A 95 0.27 15.18 -0.65
N CYS A 96 1.37 15.08 -1.39
CA CYS A 96 1.60 14.08 -2.43
C CYS A 96 1.45 12.65 -1.88
N ASN A 97 2.17 12.32 -0.80
CA ASN A 97 2.13 11.00 -0.18
C ASN A 97 0.74 10.64 0.36
N LYS A 98 0.00 11.61 0.92
CA LYS A 98 -1.38 11.41 1.33
C LYS A 98 -2.30 11.07 0.15
N ALA A 99 -2.12 11.75 -0.99
CA ALA A 99 -2.91 11.49 -2.19
C ALA A 99 -2.53 10.15 -2.85
N LEU A 100 -1.24 9.78 -2.86
CA LEU A 100 -0.76 8.46 -3.32
C LEU A 100 -1.37 7.32 -2.50
N ARG A 101 -1.33 7.41 -1.16
CA ARG A 101 -2.00 6.41 -0.30
C ARG A 101 -3.48 6.27 -0.63
N LYS A 102 -4.17 7.41 -0.80
CA LYS A 102 -5.59 7.43 -1.19
C LYS A 102 -5.81 6.76 -2.55
N PHE A 103 -4.92 6.94 -3.53
CA PHE A 103 -5.02 6.30 -4.83
C PHE A 103 -4.91 4.78 -4.71
N PHE A 104 -3.84 4.27 -4.09
CA PHE A 104 -3.63 2.82 -3.96
C PHE A 104 -4.63 2.13 -3.01
N ASP A 105 -5.20 2.85 -2.03
CA ASP A 105 -6.23 2.30 -1.13
C ASP A 105 -7.65 2.26 -1.75
N ARG A 106 -7.92 3.05 -2.79
CA ARG A 106 -9.29 3.27 -3.30
C ARG A 106 -9.49 2.83 -4.74
N VAL A 107 -8.45 2.86 -5.56
CA VAL A 107 -8.51 2.36 -6.92
C VAL A 107 -8.32 0.85 -6.90
N PRO A 108 -9.14 0.07 -7.61
CA PRO A 108 -8.98 -1.38 -7.68
C PRO A 108 -7.57 -1.81 -8.14
N PRO A 109 -7.03 -2.91 -7.59
CA PRO A 109 -5.74 -3.47 -7.99
C PRO A 109 -5.61 -3.70 -9.51
N ASP A 110 -6.71 -4.04 -10.19
CA ASP A 110 -6.73 -4.25 -11.64
C ASP A 110 -6.19 -3.04 -12.42
N TYR A 111 -6.38 -1.82 -11.92
CA TYR A 111 -5.80 -0.62 -12.54
C TYR A 111 -4.43 -0.26 -11.93
N THR A 112 -4.30 -0.30 -10.61
CA THR A 112 -3.07 0.19 -9.94
C THR A 112 -1.87 -0.71 -10.22
N HIS A 113 -2.07 -2.03 -10.27
CA HIS A 113 -1.03 -2.98 -10.59
C HIS A 113 -0.66 -2.95 -12.08
N GLU A 114 -1.62 -2.75 -12.99
CA GLU A 114 -1.32 -2.58 -14.42
C GLU A 114 -0.47 -1.33 -14.67
N LEU A 115 -0.74 -0.23 -13.93
CA LEU A 115 0.06 0.99 -14.02
C LEU A 115 1.48 0.83 -13.47
N LEU A 116 1.66 0.02 -12.43
CA LEU A 116 2.91 -0.06 -11.68
C LEU A 116 3.81 -1.24 -12.11
N PHE A 117 3.22 -2.37 -12.49
CA PHE A 117 3.92 -3.62 -12.78
C PHE A 117 3.84 -4.04 -14.24
N CYS A 118 3.42 -3.14 -15.13
CA CYS A 118 3.42 -3.39 -16.57
C CYS A 118 4.79 -3.87 -17.08
N PRO A 119 4.82 -4.92 -17.93
CA PRO A 119 6.05 -5.40 -18.53
C PRO A 119 6.54 -4.41 -19.59
N CYS A 120 7.86 -4.28 -19.72
CA CYS A 120 8.49 -3.35 -20.65
C CYS A 120 9.59 -4.04 -21.44
N THR A 121 9.67 -3.71 -22.74
CA THR A 121 10.71 -4.18 -23.66
C THR A 121 11.73 -3.10 -24.00
N ASP A 122 11.41 -1.83 -23.72
CA ASP A 122 12.26 -0.67 -23.98
C ASP A 122 12.39 0.24 -22.76
N THR A 123 13.37 1.16 -22.81
CA THR A 123 13.67 2.08 -21.72
C THR A 123 12.60 3.17 -21.55
N ALA A 124 11.86 3.51 -22.61
CA ALA A 124 10.80 4.52 -22.55
C ALA A 124 9.59 4.01 -21.75
N CYS A 125 9.21 2.74 -21.96
CA CYS A 125 8.23 2.03 -21.14
C CYS A 125 8.69 1.91 -19.70
N ALA A 126 9.94 1.48 -19.47
CA ALA A 126 10.47 1.34 -18.12
C ALA A 126 10.50 2.67 -17.36
N GLU A 127 10.85 3.77 -18.04
CA GLU A 127 10.78 5.11 -17.44
C GLU A 127 9.32 5.51 -17.14
N ARG A 128 8.37 5.24 -18.04
CA ARG A 128 6.93 5.47 -17.76
C ARG A 128 6.49 4.73 -16.50
N ARG A 129 6.90 3.47 -16.33
CA ARG A 129 6.62 2.66 -15.15
C ARG A 129 7.24 3.26 -13.88
N ARG A 130 8.50 3.69 -13.93
CA ARG A 130 9.20 4.36 -12.81
C ARG A 130 8.55 5.69 -12.43
N GLN A 131 7.98 6.40 -13.41
CA GLN A 131 7.32 7.70 -13.23
C GLN A 131 5.89 7.60 -12.66
N THR A 132 5.31 6.39 -12.53
CA THR A 132 3.93 6.19 -12.07
C THR A 132 3.61 6.91 -10.75
N ILE A 133 4.58 6.96 -9.82
CA ILE A 133 4.42 7.59 -8.50
C ILE A 133 5.03 9.00 -8.41
N VAL A 134 5.49 9.59 -9.51
CA VAL A 134 6.16 10.91 -9.55
C VAL A 134 7.40 10.94 -8.61
N PRO A 135 8.46 10.17 -8.93
CA PRO A 135 9.59 9.95 -8.03
C PRO A 135 10.32 11.23 -7.63
N SER A 136 10.37 12.25 -8.48
CA SER A 136 10.98 13.56 -8.18
C SER A 136 10.36 14.29 -6.98
N CYS A 137 9.16 13.88 -6.56
CA CYS A 137 8.44 14.42 -5.41
C CYS A 137 8.25 13.38 -4.29
N SER A 138 7.84 12.16 -4.62
CA SER A 138 7.40 11.15 -3.64
C SER A 138 8.50 10.19 -3.18
N TYR A 139 9.58 10.07 -3.95
CA TYR A 139 10.62 9.06 -3.75
C TYR A 139 11.99 9.71 -3.52
N GLU A 140 12.50 10.43 -4.52
CA GLU A 140 13.82 11.03 -4.55
C GLU A 140 13.92 12.19 -3.57
N GLU A 141 15.09 12.31 -2.93
CA GLU A 141 15.51 13.43 -2.09
C GLU A 141 16.98 13.73 -2.42
N LYS A 142 17.48 14.92 -2.04
CA LYS A 142 18.86 15.33 -2.35
C LYS A 142 19.90 14.33 -1.84
N ASP A 143 19.69 13.84 -0.63
CA ASP A 143 20.57 12.88 0.04
C ASP A 143 19.86 11.55 0.22
N LYS A 144 20.62 10.45 0.23
CA LYS A 144 20.12 9.13 0.59
C LYS A 144 20.37 8.87 2.09
N PRO A 145 19.35 8.93 2.95
CA PRO A 145 19.52 8.64 4.37
C PRO A 145 19.88 7.17 4.61
N ASN A 146 20.26 6.86 5.85
CA ASN A 146 20.47 5.48 6.26
C ASN A 146 19.15 4.71 6.26
N CYS A 147 19.12 3.50 5.67
CA CYS A 147 17.89 2.70 5.60
C CYS A 147 17.33 2.31 6.98
N LEU A 148 18.21 2.07 7.97
CA LEU A 148 17.78 1.75 9.33
C LEU A 148 17.15 2.96 10.04
N ALA A 149 17.53 4.19 9.68
CA ALA A 149 16.87 5.39 10.17
C ALA A 149 15.43 5.48 9.63
N GLN A 150 15.24 5.29 8.31
CA GLN A 150 13.90 5.22 7.71
C GLN A 150 13.06 4.10 8.32
N LEU A 151 13.64 2.91 8.55
CA LEU A 151 12.95 1.80 9.19
C LEU A 151 12.51 2.14 10.62
N ARG A 152 13.35 2.82 11.41
CA ARG A 152 12.98 3.29 12.74
C ARG A 152 11.81 4.27 12.68
N ASP A 153 11.88 5.24 11.78
CA ASP A 153 10.83 6.27 11.63
C ASP A 153 9.52 5.62 11.16
N CYS A 154 9.58 4.62 10.29
CA CYS A 154 8.43 3.81 9.89
C CYS A 154 7.82 3.03 11.06
N LYS A 155 8.64 2.44 11.93
CA LYS A 155 8.16 1.70 13.12
C LYS A 155 7.44 2.60 14.13
N GLN A 156 7.69 3.91 14.11
CA GLN A 156 6.99 4.88 14.97
C GLN A 156 5.64 5.32 14.38
N ASP A 157 5.45 5.25 13.06
CA ASP A 157 4.17 5.52 12.41
C ASP A 157 3.31 4.26 12.33
N TYR A 158 2.12 4.30 12.94
CA TYR A 158 1.24 3.12 12.99
C TYR A 158 0.85 2.61 11.60
N VAL A 159 0.67 3.48 10.60
CA VAL A 159 0.29 3.04 9.24
C VAL A 159 1.49 2.38 8.57
N CYS A 160 2.65 3.03 8.58
CA CYS A 160 3.88 2.50 7.97
C CYS A 160 4.31 1.18 8.63
N ARG A 161 4.36 1.12 9.97
CA ARG A 161 4.67 -0.10 10.73
C ARG A 161 3.78 -1.27 10.31
N SER A 162 2.49 -1.01 10.17
CA SER A 162 1.50 -2.03 9.80
C SER A 162 1.67 -2.51 8.37
N ARG A 163 1.87 -1.58 7.41
CA ARG A 163 2.07 -1.93 5.99
C ARG A 163 3.40 -2.64 5.78
N TRP A 164 4.44 -2.26 6.52
CA TRP A 164 5.73 -2.96 6.56
C TRP A 164 5.58 -4.39 7.08
N ALA A 165 4.88 -4.59 8.21
CA ALA A 165 4.63 -5.93 8.73
C ALA A 165 3.84 -6.80 7.73
N GLN A 166 2.84 -6.21 7.06
CA GLN A 166 2.08 -6.90 6.02
C GLN A 166 2.97 -7.29 4.84
N PHE A 167 3.86 -6.42 4.37
CA PHE A 167 4.79 -6.72 3.29
C PHE A 167 5.78 -7.83 3.67
N GLN A 168 6.32 -7.81 4.89
CA GLN A 168 7.19 -8.88 5.38
C GLN A 168 6.46 -10.22 5.45
N TYR A 169 5.19 -10.20 5.85
CA TYR A 169 4.32 -11.36 5.80
C TYR A 169 4.12 -11.73 4.31
N ASP A 170 3.34 -10.98 3.52
CA ASP A 170 2.87 -11.30 2.15
C ASP A 170 3.95 -11.61 1.12
N CYS A 171 5.11 -11.01 1.25
CA CYS A 171 6.24 -11.27 0.38
C CYS A 171 7.32 -12.14 1.04
N GLU A 172 7.01 -12.91 2.09
CA GLU A 172 7.95 -13.84 2.69
C GLU A 172 8.43 -14.85 1.64
N ALA A 173 9.74 -14.80 1.34
CA ALA A 173 10.37 -15.65 0.34
C ALA A 173 10.48 -17.10 0.83
N SER A 174 10.31 -18.06 -0.08
CA SER A 174 10.57 -19.47 0.16
C SER A 174 11.19 -20.11 -1.09
N GLU A 175 12.40 -20.65 -0.95
CA GLU A 175 13.09 -21.38 -2.04
C GLU A 175 12.41 -22.71 -2.37
N HIS A 176 11.62 -23.25 -1.43
CA HIS A 176 10.92 -24.51 -1.60
C HIS A 176 9.56 -24.38 -2.31
N SER A 177 9.02 -23.17 -2.44
CA SER A 177 7.77 -22.95 -3.18
C SER A 177 8.05 -22.70 -4.67
N THR A 178 7.19 -23.25 -5.52
CA THR A 178 7.21 -23.01 -6.97
C THR A 178 7.03 -21.53 -7.31
N SER A 179 6.12 -20.87 -6.61
CA SER A 179 5.86 -19.42 -6.70
C SER A 179 7.02 -18.57 -6.16
N GLY A 180 7.90 -19.14 -5.34
CA GLY A 180 8.90 -18.42 -4.57
C GLY A 180 8.35 -17.68 -3.34
N CYS A 181 7.03 -17.66 -3.15
CA CYS A 181 6.34 -17.08 -2.01
C CYS A 181 5.90 -18.16 -1.03
N LYS A 182 6.07 -17.94 0.27
CA LYS A 182 5.65 -18.91 1.29
C LYS A 182 4.13 -19.17 1.31
N ARG A 183 3.32 -18.18 0.93
CA ARG A 183 1.84 -18.31 0.85
C ARG A 183 1.31 -18.68 -0.52
N GLU A 184 2.18 -18.83 -1.50
CA GLU A 184 1.80 -19.14 -2.88
C GLU A 184 0.79 -18.16 -3.50
N ASN A 185 0.82 -16.89 -3.06
CA ASN A 185 -0.10 -15.85 -3.50
C ASN A 185 0.64 -14.58 -3.92
N HIS A 186 0.88 -14.43 -5.22
CA HIS A 186 1.50 -13.24 -5.80
C HIS A 186 0.65 -11.98 -5.60
N GLY A 187 -0.68 -12.09 -5.72
CA GLY A 187 -1.60 -10.96 -5.59
C GLY A 187 -1.49 -10.28 -4.22
N SER A 188 -1.45 -11.05 -3.13
CA SER A 188 -1.24 -10.52 -1.79
C SER A 188 0.11 -9.84 -1.63
N CYS A 189 1.19 -10.42 -2.18
CA CYS A 189 2.50 -9.78 -2.15
C CYS A 189 2.52 -8.44 -2.90
N LEU A 190 1.95 -8.37 -4.10
CA LEU A 190 1.87 -7.13 -4.89
C LEU A 190 0.99 -6.08 -4.20
N LEU A 191 -0.12 -6.49 -3.57
CA LEU A 191 -0.97 -5.60 -2.79
C LEU A 191 -0.24 -5.04 -1.56
N ALA A 192 0.52 -5.88 -0.85
CA ALA A 192 1.32 -5.44 0.28
C ALA A 192 2.45 -4.50 -0.14
N TYR A 193 3.11 -4.76 -1.29
CA TYR A 193 4.11 -3.86 -1.87
C TYR A 193 3.53 -2.49 -2.20
N THR A 194 2.39 -2.44 -2.91
CA THR A 194 1.75 -1.16 -3.26
C THR A 194 1.23 -0.42 -2.03
N GLY A 195 0.85 -1.15 -0.97
CA GLY A 195 0.49 -0.58 0.33
C GLY A 195 1.60 0.20 1.04
N LEU A 196 2.86 0.02 0.66
CA LEU A 196 3.99 0.80 1.18
C LEU A 196 4.10 2.19 0.54
N ILE A 197 3.50 2.41 -0.63
CA ILE A 197 3.66 3.63 -1.42
C ILE A 197 2.99 4.82 -0.73
N GLY A 198 3.74 5.91 -0.58
CA GLY A 198 3.31 7.09 0.16
C GLY A 198 3.52 6.95 1.67
N SER A 199 4.21 5.91 2.15
CA SER A 199 4.72 5.83 3.53
C SER A 199 6.17 6.32 3.62
N THR A 200 6.78 6.27 4.82
CA THR A 200 8.21 6.55 5.01
C THR A 200 9.10 5.58 4.21
N ILE A 201 8.67 4.33 4.03
CA ILE A 201 9.36 3.32 3.22
C ILE A 201 8.61 3.21 1.90
N THR A 202 8.75 4.21 1.01
CA THR A 202 8.15 4.15 -0.33
C THR A 202 9.14 3.47 -1.30
N PRO A 203 8.85 2.27 -1.83
CA PRO A 203 9.71 1.63 -2.82
C PRO A 203 9.43 2.16 -4.23
N ASN A 204 10.45 2.12 -5.09
CA ASN A 204 10.31 2.33 -6.53
C ASN A 204 11.35 1.49 -7.29
N TYR A 205 11.20 1.40 -8.61
CA TYR A 205 12.23 0.84 -9.49
C TYR A 205 13.53 1.64 -9.37
N LEU A 206 14.65 0.93 -9.18
CA LEU A 206 15.96 1.54 -8.98
C LEU A 206 16.61 1.96 -10.31
N ASP A 207 16.25 1.29 -11.40
CA ASP A 207 16.76 1.54 -12.74
C ASP A 207 15.71 1.15 -13.81
N ASN A 208 16.02 1.44 -15.08
CA ASN A 208 15.12 1.22 -16.22
C ASN A 208 15.40 -0.09 -16.98
N SER A 209 16.34 -0.90 -16.50
CA SER A 209 16.82 -2.13 -17.15
C SER A 209 16.46 -3.41 -16.40
N THR A 210 16.19 -3.31 -15.11
CA THR A 210 15.94 -4.43 -14.21
C THR A 210 14.55 -4.29 -13.58
N PHE A 211 14.16 -5.32 -12.83
CA PHE A 211 12.98 -5.27 -11.95
C PHE A 211 13.37 -5.00 -10.50
N ASN A 212 14.59 -4.52 -10.26
CA ASN A 212 15.05 -4.23 -8.90
C ASN A 212 14.28 -3.03 -8.36
N VAL A 213 13.70 -3.23 -7.19
CA VAL A 213 12.94 -2.21 -6.47
C VAL A 213 13.59 -1.96 -5.11
N GLY A 214 13.36 -0.79 -4.55
CA GLY A 214 13.80 -0.48 -3.20
C GLY A 214 13.46 0.93 -2.75
N PRO A 215 13.52 1.21 -1.44
CA PRO A 215 13.32 2.54 -0.89
C PRO A 215 14.48 3.50 -1.22
N TRP A 216 14.24 4.81 -1.11
CA TRP A 216 15.27 5.83 -1.29
C TRP A 216 16.17 5.96 -0.05
N CYS A 217 17.10 5.02 0.12
CA CYS A 217 18.07 5.01 1.21
C CYS A 217 19.37 4.28 0.82
N SER A 218 20.37 4.29 1.70
CA SER A 218 21.59 3.49 1.54
C SER A 218 22.11 2.93 2.86
N CYS A 219 23.01 1.95 2.80
CA CYS A 219 23.69 1.42 3.98
C CYS A 219 25.08 2.05 4.23
N ALA A 220 25.44 3.12 3.51
CA ALA A 220 26.79 3.70 3.56
C ALA A 220 27.23 4.07 5.00
N ALA A 221 26.34 4.64 5.80
CA ALA A 221 26.62 5.09 7.16
C ALA A 221 26.14 4.12 8.26
N SER A 222 26.05 2.81 7.99
CA SER A 222 25.49 1.84 8.97
C SER A 222 26.46 1.36 10.05
N GLY A 223 27.78 1.57 9.89
CA GLY A 223 28.78 1.06 10.83
C GLY A 223 28.63 -0.45 11.10
N ASN A 224 28.52 -0.83 12.36
CA ASN A 224 28.34 -2.22 12.80
C ASN A 224 26.98 -2.84 12.41
N HIS A 225 25.99 -2.02 12.03
CA HIS A 225 24.67 -2.49 11.61
C HIS A 225 24.56 -2.66 10.09
N ARG A 226 25.69 -2.81 9.39
CA ARG A 226 25.71 -2.96 7.92
C ARG A 226 24.93 -4.18 7.45
N GLU A 227 25.11 -5.32 8.11
CA GLU A 227 24.41 -6.57 7.79
C GLU A 227 22.89 -6.40 7.94
N GLN A 228 22.42 -5.94 9.10
CA GLN A 228 21.00 -5.65 9.35
C GLN A 228 20.40 -4.67 8.32
N CYS A 229 21.19 -3.72 7.84
CA CYS A 229 20.77 -2.79 6.80
C CYS A 229 20.65 -3.47 5.42
N ASN A 230 21.58 -4.36 5.09
CA ASN A 230 21.52 -5.16 3.87
C ASN A 230 20.33 -6.13 3.92
N ASP A 231 20.09 -6.79 5.05
CA ASP A 231 18.92 -7.66 5.26
C ASP A 231 17.61 -6.90 5.03
N PHE A 232 17.52 -5.67 5.54
CA PHE A 232 16.38 -4.80 5.27
C PHE A 232 16.20 -4.52 3.77
N LEU A 233 17.28 -4.20 3.05
CA LEU A 233 17.20 -3.94 1.60
C LEU A 233 16.88 -5.22 0.81
N ALA A 234 17.34 -6.38 1.26
CA ALA A 234 17.13 -7.67 0.60
C ALA A 234 15.65 -8.04 0.46
N PHE A 235 14.78 -7.56 1.38
CA PHE A 235 13.32 -7.69 1.24
C PHE A 235 12.76 -7.11 -0.07
N PHE A 236 13.47 -6.17 -0.70
CA PHE A 236 13.03 -5.50 -1.92
C PHE A 236 13.73 -6.02 -3.19
N HIS A 237 15.06 -6.03 -3.24
CA HIS A 237 15.79 -6.33 -4.48
C HIS A 237 16.18 -7.81 -4.61
N ASP A 238 16.44 -8.51 -3.51
CA ASP A 238 16.86 -9.92 -3.48
C ASP A 238 15.72 -10.87 -3.07
N ASN A 239 14.47 -10.41 -3.13
CA ASN A 239 13.30 -11.19 -2.76
C ASN A 239 12.74 -11.96 -3.96
N VAL A 240 12.95 -13.28 -3.97
CA VAL A 240 12.47 -14.17 -5.05
C VAL A 240 10.94 -14.18 -5.19
N CYS A 241 10.18 -14.06 -4.09
CA CYS A 241 8.72 -13.97 -4.12
C CYS A 241 8.28 -12.72 -4.88
N LEU A 242 8.78 -11.55 -4.46
CA LEU A 242 8.41 -10.27 -5.07
C LEU A 242 8.81 -10.23 -6.55
N LYS A 243 10.02 -10.70 -6.88
CA LYS A 243 10.51 -10.74 -8.26
C LYS A 243 9.63 -11.63 -9.14
N LYS A 244 9.27 -12.84 -8.68
CA LYS A 244 8.38 -13.74 -9.41
C LYS A 244 6.97 -13.19 -9.51
N ALA A 245 6.45 -12.55 -8.47
CA ALA A 245 5.12 -11.92 -8.48
C ALA A 245 5.03 -10.81 -9.54
N ILE A 246 6.01 -9.90 -9.61
CA ILE A 246 6.05 -8.84 -10.63
C ILE A 246 6.13 -9.43 -12.05
N LEU A 247 6.96 -10.46 -12.24
CA LEU A 247 7.10 -11.14 -13.53
C LEU A 247 5.85 -11.91 -13.95
N ALA A 248 5.23 -12.64 -13.01
CA ALA A 248 4.03 -13.43 -13.25
C ALA A 248 2.84 -12.53 -13.59
N PHE A 249 2.72 -11.40 -12.89
CA PHE A 249 1.75 -10.37 -13.20
C PHE A 249 1.95 -9.84 -14.63
N GLY A 250 3.18 -9.44 -14.96
CA GLY A 250 3.53 -8.92 -16.29
C GLY A 250 3.22 -9.89 -17.43
N ASN A 251 3.49 -11.18 -17.21
CA ASN A 251 3.25 -12.24 -18.19
C ASN A 251 1.77 -12.70 -18.26
N GLY A 252 0.92 -12.29 -17.33
CA GLY A 252 -0.49 -12.71 -17.27
C GLY A 252 -0.67 -14.15 -16.76
N SER A 253 0.32 -14.71 -16.08
CA SER A 253 0.29 -16.09 -15.56
C SER A 253 -0.40 -16.24 -14.19
N ASP A 254 -0.76 -15.14 -13.53
CA ASP A 254 -1.47 -15.15 -12.22
C ASP A 254 -2.93 -15.63 -12.32
N VAL A 255 -3.44 -15.96 -13.52
CA VAL A 255 -4.83 -16.36 -13.77
C VAL A 255 -5.08 -17.87 -13.54
N LYS A 256 -4.12 -18.64 -13.01
CA LYS A 256 -4.34 -20.07 -12.72
C LYS A 256 -3.96 -20.41 -11.29
N THR A 257 -4.96 -20.57 -10.42
CA THR A 257 -5.21 -21.76 -9.56
C THR A 257 -6.54 -21.58 -8.80
N SER A 258 -7.68 -21.55 -9.49
CA SER A 258 -8.98 -21.89 -8.89
C SER A 258 -9.99 -22.29 -9.98
N ALA A 259 -9.62 -23.28 -10.78
CA ALA A 259 -10.55 -24.03 -11.61
C ALA A 259 -10.29 -25.53 -11.38
N SER A 260 -10.25 -25.91 -10.12
CA SER A 260 -10.33 -27.30 -9.68
C SER A 260 -11.61 -27.43 -8.89
N GLN A 261 -12.75 -27.55 -9.60
CA GLN A 261 -13.93 -28.12 -8.97
C GLN A 261 -13.58 -29.56 -8.53
N PRO A 262 -13.83 -29.96 -7.29
CA PRO A 262 -13.94 -31.36 -6.97
C PRO A 262 -15.20 -31.87 -7.69
N GLY A 263 -14.99 -32.69 -8.72
CA GLY A 263 -16.07 -33.47 -9.32
C GLY A 263 -16.72 -34.30 -8.21
N MET A 264 -17.94 -33.92 -7.84
CA MET A 264 -18.79 -34.71 -6.98
C MET A 264 -19.19 -35.96 -7.78
N SER A 265 -18.49 -37.06 -7.55
CA SER A 265 -18.89 -38.39 -7.98
C SER A 265 -20.22 -38.73 -7.33
N SER A 266 -21.31 -38.64 -8.11
CA SER A 266 -22.60 -39.22 -7.75
C SER A 266 -22.55 -40.73 -8.01
N PRO A 267 -22.84 -41.60 -7.04
CA PRO A 267 -23.29 -42.94 -7.33
C PRO A 267 -24.79 -42.85 -7.62
N ALA A 268 -25.17 -43.06 -8.87
CA ALA A 268 -26.53 -43.47 -9.19
C ALA A 268 -26.75 -44.86 -8.59
N THR A 269 -27.77 -45.03 -7.76
CA THR A 269 -28.28 -46.36 -7.42
C THR A 269 -29.78 -46.36 -7.65
N ASP A 270 -30.15 -47.33 -8.48
CA ASP A 270 -31.45 -47.56 -9.08
C ASP A 270 -32.46 -48.07 -8.04
N ASN A 271 -33.73 -47.80 -8.30
CA ASN A 271 -34.89 -48.12 -7.47
C ASN A 271 -35.07 -49.63 -7.23
N GLN A 272 -35.39 -50.03 -6.00
CA GLN A 272 -36.31 -51.15 -5.76
C GLN A 272 -37.09 -50.97 -4.45
N SER A 273 -38.40 -51.21 -4.58
CA SER A 273 -39.49 -50.95 -3.64
C SER A 273 -39.65 -52.06 -2.59
N LEU A 274 -40.05 -51.71 -1.35
CA LEU A 274 -40.98 -52.53 -0.55
C LEU A 274 -41.55 -51.74 0.65
N HIS A 275 -42.88 -51.68 0.69
CA HIS A 275 -43.72 -51.14 1.76
C HIS A 275 -43.57 -51.91 3.09
N LEU A 276 -43.68 -51.22 4.24
CA LEU A 276 -44.54 -51.62 5.35
C LEU A 276 -44.68 -50.50 6.40
N ALA A 277 -45.94 -50.15 6.69
CA ALA A 277 -46.36 -49.19 7.70
C ALA A 277 -46.47 -49.85 9.09
N THR A 278 -46.18 -49.15 10.19
CA THR A 278 -46.82 -49.34 11.51
C THR A 278 -46.67 -48.10 12.40
N THR A 279 -47.66 -47.95 13.28
CA THR A 279 -48.18 -46.88 14.16
C THR A 279 -47.35 -46.36 15.36
N ALA A 280 -47.60 -45.08 15.71
CA ALA A 280 -47.52 -44.23 16.93
C ALA A 280 -47.32 -44.83 18.36
N PRO A 281 -47.29 -44.05 19.50
CA PRO A 281 -46.71 -42.72 19.84
C PRO A 281 -45.97 -42.63 21.22
N GLY A 282 -45.21 -41.54 21.46
CA GLY A 282 -45.08 -40.82 22.76
C GLY A 282 -44.04 -41.28 23.80
N ILE A 283 -43.26 -40.33 24.35
CA ILE A 283 -43.13 -39.97 25.78
C ILE A 283 -42.02 -38.90 25.97
N SER A 284 -42.38 -37.89 26.78
CA SER A 284 -41.58 -36.79 27.33
C SER A 284 -40.53 -37.25 28.36
N MET A 285 -39.39 -36.56 28.47
CA MET A 285 -38.85 -36.16 29.78
C MET A 285 -37.95 -34.92 29.66
N GLU A 286 -38.28 -33.93 30.48
CA GLU A 286 -37.52 -32.71 30.79
C GLU A 286 -36.32 -33.02 31.72
N THR A 287 -35.22 -32.27 31.61
CA THR A 287 -34.41 -31.89 32.79
C THR A 287 -33.67 -30.57 32.53
N GLU A 288 -33.61 -29.75 33.58
CA GLU A 288 -33.35 -28.31 33.60
C GLU A 288 -31.88 -27.87 33.45
N GLN A 289 -31.72 -26.70 32.81
CA GLN A 289 -30.97 -25.48 33.17
C GLN A 289 -29.58 -25.58 33.83
N ASN A 290 -28.61 -24.86 33.24
CA ASN A 290 -27.97 -23.77 33.97
C ASN A 290 -27.42 -22.66 33.04
N VAL A 291 -27.75 -21.43 33.41
CA VAL A 291 -27.45 -20.14 32.75
C VAL A 291 -26.29 -19.49 33.49
N LEU A 292 -25.32 -18.90 32.77
CA LEU A 292 -24.50 -17.80 33.29
C LEU A 292 -24.06 -16.88 32.15
N ARG A 293 -24.79 -15.77 32.02
CA ARG A 293 -24.50 -14.61 31.18
C ARG A 293 -23.92 -13.54 32.10
N ALA A 294 -22.67 -13.13 31.91
CA ALA A 294 -22.08 -12.04 32.68
C ALA A 294 -22.45 -10.69 32.08
N GLN A 295 -23.12 -9.87 32.90
CA GLN A 295 -23.55 -8.50 32.64
C GLN A 295 -22.40 -7.50 32.83
N ILE A 296 -22.30 -6.50 31.95
CA ILE A 296 -21.47 -5.29 32.11
C ILE A 296 -22.25 -4.27 32.94
N PRO A 297 -21.70 -3.64 34.00
CA PRO A 297 -22.40 -2.55 34.69
C PRO A 297 -22.13 -1.21 34.01
N THR A 298 -23.21 -0.51 33.65
CA THR A 298 -23.21 0.92 33.38
C THR A 298 -23.71 1.63 34.64
N GLN A 299 -22.93 2.56 35.21
CA GLN A 299 -23.45 3.58 36.09
C GLN A 299 -22.83 4.93 35.74
N ILE A 300 -23.72 5.86 35.44
CA ILE A 300 -23.49 7.28 35.23
C ILE A 300 -23.73 7.95 36.59
N ASN A 301 -22.83 8.84 37.01
CA ASN A 301 -23.23 9.93 37.90
C ASN A 301 -22.48 11.20 37.52
N GLY A 302 -23.22 12.31 37.48
CA GLY A 302 -22.79 13.60 36.96
C GLY A 302 -22.25 14.58 38.01
N ASN A 303 -21.70 15.65 37.44
CA ASN A 303 -21.23 16.93 38.02
C ASN A 303 -19.91 16.92 38.80
N ASP A 304 -18.87 17.45 38.16
CA ASP A 304 -18.34 18.77 38.54
C ASP A 304 -17.79 19.54 37.31
N ARG A 305 -18.18 20.80 37.22
CA ARG A 305 -17.74 21.83 36.26
C ARG A 305 -16.35 22.35 36.69
N LEU A 306 -15.49 22.77 35.75
CA LEU A 306 -14.94 24.14 35.67
C LEU A 306 -13.93 24.29 34.49
N TRP A 307 -14.33 25.12 33.51
CA TRP A 307 -13.62 26.05 32.60
C TRP A 307 -12.15 25.80 32.15
N GLY A 308 -11.73 26.14 30.92
CA GLY A 308 -12.34 27.00 29.91
C GLY A 308 -11.50 27.05 28.62
N ASP A 309 -12.19 27.47 27.57
CA ASP A 309 -11.70 27.87 26.25
C ASP A 309 -11.31 29.38 26.29
N GLU A 310 -10.69 29.89 25.22
CA GLU A 310 -10.15 31.25 24.95
C GLU A 310 -8.61 31.35 25.05
N GLY A 311 -7.88 32.01 24.14
CA GLY A 311 -8.26 32.85 23.02
C GLY A 311 -7.02 33.50 22.40
N ASP A 312 -7.17 33.87 21.13
CA ASP A 312 -6.29 34.73 20.34
C ASP A 312 -6.19 36.15 20.96
N SER A 313 -5.01 36.78 20.92
CA SER A 313 -4.79 38.24 20.73
C SER A 313 -3.36 38.72 21.04
N THR A 314 -2.96 39.70 20.24
CA THR A 314 -1.71 40.47 20.07
C THR A 314 -1.27 41.45 21.19
N LEU A 315 0.08 41.54 21.38
CA LEU A 315 0.99 42.71 21.67
C LEU A 315 0.82 43.56 22.97
N PRO A 316 1.82 44.38 23.45
CA PRO A 316 3.11 44.84 22.86
C PRO A 316 4.39 44.80 23.78
N SER A 317 5.54 45.23 23.21
CA SER A 317 6.92 45.37 23.73
C SER A 317 7.14 46.43 24.84
N PRO A 318 8.36 46.57 25.43
CA PRO A 318 9.49 47.38 24.87
C PRO A 318 10.89 46.75 25.13
N GLY A 319 12.06 47.08 24.55
CA GLY A 319 12.58 48.12 23.64
C GLY A 319 14.11 48.30 23.92
N LEU A 320 14.97 48.46 22.89
CA LEU A 320 16.34 49.07 22.80
C LEU A 320 17.10 48.46 21.58
N LEU A 321 17.19 49.11 20.41
CA LEU A 321 18.21 50.10 19.93
C LEU A 321 19.64 49.50 19.89
N ASP A 322 20.50 49.60 18.85
CA ASP A 322 20.64 50.49 17.68
C ASP A 322 21.72 49.88 16.73
N HIS A 323 21.57 49.87 15.40
CA HIS A 323 22.42 50.51 14.35
C HIS A 323 22.58 49.46 13.22
N GLY A 324 22.53 49.68 11.91
CA GLY A 324 22.72 50.84 11.05
C GLY A 324 23.60 50.40 9.86
N SER A 325 23.21 50.78 8.63
CA SER A 325 23.95 50.75 7.33
C SER A 325 23.71 49.60 6.32
N GLU A 326 23.06 49.97 5.19
CA GLU A 326 23.32 49.42 3.83
C GLU A 326 24.59 50.08 3.23
N PRO A 327 25.14 49.56 2.11
CA PRO A 327 24.73 50.09 0.80
C PRO A 327 24.62 49.08 -0.36
N VAL A 328 23.61 49.33 -1.20
CA VAL A 328 23.51 49.27 -2.68
C VAL A 328 24.68 48.68 -3.49
N HIS A 329 24.40 47.70 -4.37
CA HIS A 329 24.83 47.77 -5.78
C HIS A 329 23.98 46.92 -6.75
N LEU A 330 23.55 47.58 -7.82
CA LEU A 330 22.96 47.05 -9.06
C LEU A 330 23.81 45.93 -9.69
N SER A 331 23.17 44.88 -10.21
CA SER A 331 23.48 44.41 -11.57
C SER A 331 22.29 43.75 -12.24
N LYS A 332 22.15 44.06 -13.53
CA LYS A 332 21.05 43.77 -14.45
C LYS A 332 21.36 42.54 -15.30
N LEU A 333 20.27 41.85 -15.69
CA LEU A 333 20.08 41.01 -16.88
C LEU A 333 20.91 39.72 -17.03
N LEU A 334 20.21 38.58 -17.16
CA LEU A 334 19.93 37.97 -18.47
C LEU A 334 18.91 36.84 -18.35
N ILE A 335 17.81 37.00 -19.09
CA ILE A 335 16.78 36.02 -19.37
C ILE A 335 17.36 35.03 -20.38
N LEU A 336 17.37 33.73 -20.04
CA LEU A 336 17.39 32.65 -21.02
C LEU A 336 16.36 31.62 -20.60
N GLY A 337 15.24 31.61 -21.34
CA GLY A 337 14.19 30.62 -21.19
C GLY A 337 14.65 29.25 -21.67
N TRP A 338 14.20 28.22 -20.98
CA TRP A 338 14.22 26.84 -21.46
C TRP A 338 12.79 26.35 -21.66
N PRO A 339 12.47 25.73 -22.81
CA PRO A 339 11.13 25.24 -23.05
C PRO A 339 10.94 23.90 -22.33
N ILE A 340 9.95 23.85 -21.45
CA ILE A 340 9.34 22.60 -20.99
C ILE A 340 8.47 22.11 -22.14
N LEU A 341 8.94 21.06 -22.83
CA LEU A 341 8.16 20.41 -23.87
C LEU A 341 7.23 19.37 -23.23
N VAL A 342 5.95 19.74 -23.30
CA VAL A 342 4.74 18.97 -23.12
C VAL A 342 4.82 17.62 -23.85
N LEU A 343 4.64 16.52 -23.11
CA LEU A 343 4.33 15.20 -23.68
C LEU A 343 3.54 14.35 -22.68
N LEU A 344 2.41 14.91 -22.23
CA LEU A 344 1.34 14.19 -21.55
C LEU A 344 0.02 14.84 -21.95
N SER A 345 -0.45 14.54 -23.16
CA SER A 345 -1.87 14.50 -23.57
C SER A 345 -1.95 14.42 -25.09
N GLN A 346 -2.16 13.23 -25.65
CA GLN A 346 -3.01 12.90 -26.81
C GLN A 346 -2.75 11.43 -27.25
N PRO A 347 -3.71 10.81 -27.97
CA PRO A 347 -4.25 9.47 -27.68
C PRO A 347 -3.35 8.26 -27.98
#